data_AF-A0A6N7AXA3-F1
#
_entry.id   AF-A0A6N7AXA3-F1
#
_cell.length_a   1.000
_cell.length_b   1.000
_cell.length_c   1.000
_cell.angle_alpha   90.00
_cell.angle_beta   90.00
_cell.angle_gamma   90.00
#
_symmetry.space_group_name_H-M   'P 1'
#
loop_
_entity.id
_entity.type
_entity.pdbx_description
1 polymer ?
#
loop_
_entity_poly.entity_id
_entity_poly.type
_entity_poly.pdbx_seq_one_letter_code
_entity_poly.pdbx_strand_id
1 'polypeptide(L)'
;MHDRDQDIIVCRCEDLTLADIRALIQKGYRTLDEIRRISRCGMGPCQGRTCRALVQRELQASGINIKDQVPGVFRPPTKPVTLGSIAEGAGRRSDHA
;
A
#
# COMPACT_ATOMS: atom_id res chain seq x y z
N MET A 1 -2.94 -4.86 -27.21
CA MET A 1 -3.94 -4.12 -26.42
C MET A 1 -3.36 -3.73 -25.04
N HIS A 2 -2.09 -3.27 -24.98
CA HIS A 2 -1.35 -2.97 -23.73
C HIS A 2 -1.11 -1.47 -23.50
N ASP A 3 -1.62 -0.62 -24.39
CA ASP A 3 -1.37 0.83 -24.37
C ASP A 3 -2.10 1.50 -23.20
N ARG A 4 -3.40 1.24 -23.08
CA ARG A 4 -4.27 1.84 -22.05
C ARG A 4 -3.90 1.46 -20.61
N ASP A 5 -3.23 0.33 -20.38
CA ASP A 5 -2.84 -0.09 -19.04
C ASP A 5 -1.70 0.77 -18.46
N GLN A 6 -0.92 1.42 -19.33
CA GLN A 6 0.14 2.35 -18.91
C GLN A 6 -0.44 3.70 -18.46
N ASP A 7 -1.63 4.07 -18.92
CA ASP A 7 -2.28 5.32 -18.52
C ASP A 7 -3.06 5.19 -17.19
N ILE A 8 -3.37 3.96 -16.77
CA ILE A 8 -4.19 3.72 -15.58
C ILE A 8 -3.29 3.71 -14.34
N ILE A 9 -3.32 4.79 -13.57
CA ILE A 9 -2.59 4.88 -12.29
C ILE A 9 -3.27 4.04 -11.21
N VAL A 10 -2.54 3.07 -10.67
CA VAL A 10 -2.95 2.27 -9.51
C VAL A 10 -2.45 2.90 -8.20
N CYS A 11 -1.20 3.37 -8.16
CA CYS A 11 -0.63 4.01 -6.97
C CYS A 11 -0.11 5.41 -7.28
N ARG A 12 -0.88 6.43 -6.89
CA ARG A 12 -0.52 7.86 -7.02
C ARG A 12 0.66 8.34 -6.16
N CYS A 13 1.13 7.51 -5.22
CA CYS A 13 2.22 7.90 -4.31
C CYS A 13 3.58 7.43 -4.81
N GLU A 14 3.58 6.36 -5.60
CA GLU A 14 4.78 5.72 -6.14
C GLU A 14 4.75 5.74 -7.68
N ASP A 15 3.81 6.48 -8.27
CA ASP A 15 3.56 6.60 -9.71
C ASP A 15 3.50 5.26 -10.46
N LEU A 16 2.79 4.30 -9.88
CA LEU A 16 2.64 2.96 -10.45
C LEU A 16 1.36 2.86 -11.29
N THR A 17 1.52 2.28 -12.48
CA THR A 17 0.46 2.02 -13.44
C THR A 17 -0.13 0.61 -13.27
N LEU A 18 -1.22 0.31 -13.95
CA LEU A 18 -1.79 -1.02 -14.03
C LEU A 18 -0.84 -2.00 -14.74
N ALA A 19 -0.16 -1.53 -15.77
CA ALA A 19 0.86 -2.29 -16.48
C ALA A 19 1.98 -2.75 -15.55
N ASP A 20 2.45 -1.88 -14.63
CA ASP A 20 3.50 -2.22 -13.67
C ASP A 20 3.07 -3.34 -12.72
N ILE A 21 1.85 -3.27 -12.19
CA ILE A 21 1.31 -4.30 -11.30
C ILE A 21 1.17 -5.63 -12.03
N ARG A 22 0.64 -5.62 -13.26
CA ARG A 22 0.53 -6.84 -14.08
C ARG A 22 1.88 -7.42 -14.44
N ALA A 23 2.87 -6.58 -14.74
CA ALA A 23 4.23 -7.04 -15.01
C ALA A 23 4.85 -7.74 -13.80
N LEU A 24 4.59 -7.27 -12.58
CA LEU A 24 5.02 -7.95 -11.35
C LEU A 24 4.32 -9.30 -11.18
N ILE A 25 3.02 -9.37 -11.42
CA ILE A 25 2.29 -10.64 -11.34
C ILE A 25 2.82 -11.65 -12.37
N GLN A 26 3.10 -11.20 -13.60
CA GLN A 26 3.71 -12.03 -14.65
C GLN A 26 5.12 -12.51 -14.30
N LYS A 27 5.90 -11.72 -13.54
CA LYS A 27 7.20 -12.14 -12.98
C LYS A 27 7.09 -13.20 -11.88
N GLY A 28 5.87 -13.51 -11.43
CA GLY A 28 5.60 -14.58 -10.47
C GLY A 28 5.33 -14.12 -9.04
N TYR A 29 5.26 -12.82 -8.76
CA TYR A 29 4.83 -12.33 -7.45
C TYR A 29 3.34 -12.60 -7.25
N ARG A 30 2.99 -13.28 -6.15
CA ARG A 30 1.63 -13.76 -5.92
C ARG A 30 0.97 -13.20 -4.67
N THR A 31 1.69 -12.47 -3.85
CA THR A 31 1.13 -11.88 -2.64
C THR A 31 1.15 -10.35 -2.70
N LEU A 32 0.19 -9.75 -2.00
CA LEU A 32 0.16 -8.29 -1.83
C LEU A 32 1.44 -7.78 -1.14
N ASP A 33 2.01 -8.54 -0.21
CA ASP A 33 3.22 -8.14 0.51
C ASP A 33 4.46 -8.17 -0.39
N GLU A 34 4.60 -9.15 -1.28
CA GLU A 34 5.65 -9.19 -2.30
C GLU A 34 5.55 -7.98 -3.25
N ILE A 35 4.36 -7.73 -3.82
CA ILE A 35 4.13 -6.59 -4.71
C ILE A 35 4.46 -5.29 -3.97
N ARG A 36 4.00 -5.14 -2.72
CA ARG A 36 4.32 -4.01 -1.86
C ARG A 36 5.81 -3.84 -1.69
N ARG A 37 6.56 -4.89 -1.29
CA ARG A 37 8.00 -4.80 -1.03
C ARG A 37 8.80 -4.39 -2.25
N ILE A 38 8.44 -4.91 -3.42
CA ILE A 38 9.18 -4.65 -4.67
C ILE A 38 8.83 -3.30 -5.28
N SER A 39 7.55 -2.93 -5.32
CA SER A 39 7.08 -1.70 -5.96
C SER A 39 6.92 -0.51 -5.03
N ARG A 40 7.02 -0.73 -3.71
CA ARG A 40 6.61 0.20 -2.65
C ARG A 40 5.13 0.58 -2.64
N CYS A 41 4.30 -0.04 -3.48
CA CYS A 41 2.87 0.20 -3.51
C CYS A 41 2.24 0.06 -2.12
N GLY A 42 1.61 1.14 -1.64
CA GLY A 42 1.02 1.19 -0.30
C GLY A 42 1.96 1.59 0.84
N MET A 43 3.21 1.97 0.55
CA MET A 43 4.15 2.56 1.53
C MET A 43 4.20 4.08 1.53
N GLY A 44 3.58 4.74 0.53
CA GLY A 44 3.46 6.19 0.50
C GLY A 44 2.64 6.78 1.67
N PRO A 45 2.49 8.11 1.75
CA PRO A 45 1.80 8.79 2.85
C PRO A 45 0.32 8.38 3.00
N CYS A 46 -0.30 7.84 1.95
CA CYS A 46 -1.65 7.29 2.00
C CYS A 46 -1.74 5.93 2.71
N GLN A 47 -0.62 5.24 2.97
CA GLN A 47 -0.53 3.93 3.61
C GLN A 47 -1.44 2.86 2.96
N GLY A 48 -1.55 2.90 1.63
CA GLY A 48 -2.29 1.89 0.87
C GLY A 48 -3.81 2.06 0.85
N ARG A 49 -4.36 3.18 1.36
CA ARG A 49 -5.82 3.40 1.38
C ARG A 49 -6.50 3.34 0.01
N THR A 50 -5.78 3.73 -1.04
CA THR A 50 -6.31 3.75 -2.41
C THR A 50 -5.89 2.51 -3.19
N CYS A 51 -4.59 2.24 -3.25
CA CYS A 51 -4.02 1.24 -4.14
C CYS A 51 -4.16 -0.21 -3.64
N ARG A 52 -4.28 -0.45 -2.33
CA ARG A 52 -4.30 -1.82 -1.77
C ARG A 52 -5.41 -2.67 -2.37
N ALA A 53 -6.65 -2.17 -2.36
CA ALA A 53 -7.80 -2.91 -2.85
C ALA A 53 -7.71 -3.15 -4.38
N LEU A 54 -7.09 -2.22 -5.11
CA LEU A 54 -6.87 -2.36 -6.56
C LEU A 54 -5.88 -3.48 -6.86
N VAL A 55 -4.73 -3.50 -6.17
CA VAL A 55 -3.73 -4.58 -6.32
C VAL A 55 -4.32 -5.94 -5.92
N GLN A 56 -5.11 -5.99 -4.84
CA GLN A 56 -5.79 -7.22 -4.45
C GLN A 56 -6.76 -7.74 -5.53
N ARG A 57 -7.45 -6.86 -6.25
CA ARG A 57 -8.30 -7.26 -7.38
C ARG A 57 -7.49 -7.79 -8.55
N GLU A 58 -6.36 -7.19 -8.89
CA GLU A 58 -5.51 -7.69 -9.99
C GLU A 58 -4.90 -9.07 -9.66
N LEU A 59 -4.52 -9.30 -8.40
CA LEU A 59 -4.10 -10.61 -7.92
C LEU A 59 -5.22 -11.66 -8.07
N GLN A 60 -6.46 -11.30 -7.68
CA GLN A 60 -7.63 -12.17 -7.85
C GLN A 60 -7.95 -12.46 -9.31
N ALA A 61 -7.90 -11.44 -10.16
CA ALA A 61 -8.10 -11.58 -11.60
C ALA A 61 -7.05 -12.50 -12.24
N SER A 62 -5.87 -12.60 -11.65
CA SER A 62 -4.78 -13.49 -12.06
C SER A 62 -4.91 -14.92 -11.49
N GLY A 63 -6.03 -15.24 -10.83
CA GLY A 63 -6.33 -16.57 -10.30
C GLY A 63 -5.84 -16.84 -8.88
N ILE A 64 -5.33 -15.83 -8.16
CA ILE A 64 -4.85 -16.00 -6.79
C ILE A 64 -6.00 -15.79 -5.81
N ASN A 65 -6.28 -16.80 -4.99
CA ASN A 65 -7.39 -16.72 -4.03
C ASN A 65 -7.06 -15.74 -2.89
N ILE A 66 -8.05 -14.97 -2.45
CA ILE A 66 -7.94 -14.09 -1.27
C ILE A 66 -7.53 -14.88 -0.03
N LYS A 67 -8.01 -16.13 0.10
CA LYS A 67 -7.74 -16.97 1.27
C LYS A 67 -6.25 -17.30 1.43
N ASP A 68 -5.51 -17.30 0.33
CA ASP A 68 -4.07 -17.57 0.33
C ASP A 68 -3.26 -16.31 0.65
N GLN A 69 -3.90 -15.14 0.75
CA GLN A 69 -3.24 -13.88 1.09
C GLN A 69 -3.29 -13.62 2.58
N VAL A 70 -2.11 -13.40 3.17
CA VAL A 70 -2.00 -12.91 4.54
C VAL A 70 -2.49 -11.46 4.61
N PRO A 71 -3.45 -11.12 5.49
CA PRO A 71 -3.86 -9.74 5.69
C PRO A 71 -2.67 -8.89 6.15
N GLY A 72 -2.41 -7.78 5.47
CA GLY A 72 -1.39 -6.82 5.91
C GLY A 72 -1.72 -6.26 7.29
N VAL A 73 -0.70 -6.08 8.13
CA VAL A 73 -0.83 -5.53 9.49
C VAL A 73 -1.02 -4.01 9.42
N PHE A 74 -2.08 -3.50 10.05
CA PHE A 74 -2.27 -2.07 10.23
C PHE A 74 -1.46 -1.59 11.43
N ARG A 75 -0.62 -0.58 11.23
CA ARG A 75 0.22 -0.01 12.29
C ARG A 75 -0.20 1.43 12.57
N PRO A 76 -0.23 1.85 13.85
CA PRO A 76 -0.43 3.25 14.20
C PRO A 76 0.79 4.10 13.79
N PRO A 77 0.60 5.42 13.57
CA PRO A 77 -0.66 6.14 13.57
C PRO A 77 -1.44 5.95 12.25
N THR A 78 -2.77 5.86 12.34
CA THR A 78 -3.63 5.61 11.16
C THR A 78 -3.51 6.70 10.09
N LYS A 79 -3.26 7.95 10.51
CA LYS A 79 -2.96 9.10 9.64
C LYS A 79 -1.57 9.64 9.99
N PRO A 80 -0.82 10.19 9.03
CA PRO A 80 0.41 10.91 9.33
C PRO A 80 0.15 12.01 10.36
N VAL A 81 0.99 12.09 11.38
CA VAL A 81 0.99 13.14 12.40
C VAL A 81 2.38 13.76 12.42
N THR A 82 2.45 15.04 12.81
CA THR A 82 3.76 15.70 12.95
C THR A 82 4.47 15.20 14.19
N LEU A 83 5.81 15.20 14.17
CA LEU A 83 6.60 14.89 15.37
C LEU A 83 6.33 15.89 16.50
N GLY A 84 6.05 17.17 16.17
CA GLY A 84 5.68 18.19 17.14
C GLY A 84 4.41 17.84 17.92
N SER A 85 3.38 17.32 17.25
CA SER A 85 2.15 16.87 17.93
C SER A 85 2.39 15.72 18.90
N ILE A 86 3.36 14.83 18.59
CA ILE A 86 3.76 13.75 19.49
C ILE A 86 4.52 14.31 20.69
N ALA A 87 5.46 15.23 20.46
CA ALA A 87 6.26 15.87 21.51
C ALA A 87 5.40 16.69 22.48
N GLU A 88 4.44 17.47 21.97
CA GLU A 88 3.49 18.24 22.79
C GLU A 88 2.66 17.31 23.69
N GLY A 89 2.17 16.19 23.14
CA GLY A 89 1.44 15.19 23.92
C GLY A 89 2.29 14.47 24.98
N ALA A 90 3.62 14.42 24.79
CA ALA A 90 4.54 13.87 25.78
C ALA A 90 4.79 14.84 26.94
N GLY A 91 4.92 16.15 26.65
CA GLY A 91 5.15 17.19 27.67
C GLY A 91 3.98 17.42 28.62
N ARG A 92 2.73 17.18 28.21
CA ARG A 92 1.55 17.32 29.10
C ARG A 92 1.48 16.30 30.24
N ARG A 93 2.34 15.27 30.25
CA ARG A 93 2.36 14.23 31.30
C ARG A 93 3.24 14.57 32.52
N SER A 94 4.02 15.65 32.50
CA SER A 94 4.89 16.03 33.63
C SER A 94 4.23 16.91 34.70
N ASP A 95 2.99 17.38 34.48
CA ASP A 95 2.37 18.40 35.33
C ASP A 95 1.33 17.84 36.32
N HIS A 96 1.27 16.51 36.51
CA HIS A 96 0.38 15.84 37.47
C HIS A 96 1.20 15.15 38.57
N ALA A 97 2.00 15.93 39.30
CA ALA A 97 2.58 15.56 40.59
C ALA A 97 2.05 16.53 41.67
#